data_AF-A0A528GA44-F1
#
_entry.id   AF-A0A528GA44-F1
#
_cell.length_a   1.000
_cell.length_b   1.000
_cell.length_c   1.000
_cell.angle_alpha   90.00
_cell.angle_beta   90.00
_cell.angle_gamma   90.00
#
_symmetry.space_group_name_H-M   'P 1'
#
loop_
_entity.id
_entity.type
_entity.pdbx_description
1 polymer ?
#
loop_
_entity_poly.entity_id
_entity_poly.type
_entity_poly.pdbx_seq_one_letter_code
_entity_poly.pdbx_strand_id
1 'polypeptide(L)'
;MISIGRSELEIAAEIYRHMLASGGSQPVTALNLASGPRSSFSHGAPTARKLEFGDTGHIEFGVPFRRYPSTIGRQFVIGTPGTRVAELHRFVRDACAAAISTIRAGVEGFVVHAA
;
A
#
# COMPACT_ATOMS: atom_id res chain seq x y z
N MET A 1 -14.51 -0.57 0.46
CA MET A 1 -14.11 0.20 1.67
C MET A 1 -13.43 -0.69 2.69
N ILE A 2 -12.29 -0.27 3.25
CA ILE A 2 -11.56 -0.99 4.31
C ILE A 2 -12.34 -0.82 5.62
N SER A 3 -12.80 -1.91 6.24
CA SER A 3 -13.62 -1.87 7.45
C SER A 3 -13.55 -3.17 8.25
N ILE A 4 -13.91 -3.10 9.54
CA ILE A 4 -13.99 -4.25 10.45
C ILE A 4 -14.90 -5.33 9.84
N GLY A 5 -14.51 -6.60 10.01
CA GLY A 5 -15.29 -7.77 9.61
C GLY A 5 -15.16 -8.16 8.14
N ARG A 6 -14.61 -7.29 7.29
CA ARG A 6 -14.27 -7.62 5.90
C ARG A 6 -12.94 -8.37 5.86
N SER A 7 -12.85 -9.34 4.97
CA SER A 7 -11.62 -10.05 4.67
C SER A 7 -10.70 -9.28 3.73
N GLU A 8 -9.42 -9.60 3.78
CA GLU A 8 -8.44 -9.08 2.82
C GLU A 8 -8.86 -9.44 1.38
N LEU A 9 -9.35 -10.67 1.14
CA LEU A 9 -9.86 -11.09 -0.17
C LEU A 9 -11.04 -10.25 -0.67
N GLU A 10 -11.99 -9.90 0.19
CA GLU A 10 -13.12 -9.03 -0.20
C GLU A 10 -12.67 -7.63 -0.59
N ILE A 11 -11.66 -7.09 0.09
CA ILE A 11 -11.06 -5.78 -0.23
C ILE A 11 -10.32 -5.86 -1.56
N ALA A 12 -9.51 -6.92 -1.77
CA ALA A 12 -8.79 -7.15 -3.02
C ALA A 12 -9.76 -7.28 -4.21
N ALA A 13 -10.84 -8.04 -4.06
CA ALA A 13 -11.86 -8.20 -5.10
C ALA A 13 -12.49 -6.86 -5.50
N GLU A 14 -12.76 -5.98 -4.54
CA GLU A 14 -13.30 -4.65 -4.82
C GLU A 14 -12.31 -3.78 -5.62
N ILE A 15 -11.01 -3.87 -5.33
CA ILE A 15 -9.96 -3.15 -6.06
C ILE A 15 -9.86 -3.64 -7.49
N TYR A 16 -9.81 -4.96 -7.71
CA TYR A 16 -9.82 -5.54 -9.05
C TYR A 16 -11.07 -5.12 -9.84
N ARG A 17 -12.24 -5.14 -9.20
CA ARG A 17 -13.50 -4.70 -9.82
C ARG A 17 -13.43 -3.24 -10.25
N HIS A 18 -13.03 -2.32 -9.35
CA HIS A 18 -12.94 -0.89 -9.67
C HIS A 18 -11.88 -0.61 -10.74
N MET A 19 -10.73 -1.28 -10.67
CA MET A 19 -9.66 -1.14 -11.64
C MET A 19 -10.13 -1.52 -13.06
N LEU A 20 -10.75 -2.68 -13.23
CA LEU A 20 -11.25 -3.14 -14.53
C LEU A 20 -12.42 -2.27 -15.01
N ALA A 21 -13.33 -1.89 -14.11
CA ALA A 21 -14.45 -1.01 -14.45
C ALA A 21 -14.00 0.39 -14.88
N SER A 22 -12.83 0.85 -14.44
CA SER A 22 -12.25 2.15 -14.79
C SER A 22 -11.38 2.11 -16.06
N GLY A 23 -11.39 1.01 -16.82
CA GLY A 23 -10.61 0.86 -18.05
C GLY A 23 -9.15 0.44 -17.82
N GLY A 24 -8.80 0.04 -16.60
CA GLY A 24 -7.53 -0.64 -16.33
C GLY A 24 -7.53 -2.07 -16.90
N SER A 25 -6.34 -2.69 -16.93
CA SER A 25 -6.19 -4.08 -17.36
C SER A 25 -5.60 -4.96 -16.25
N GLN A 26 -5.36 -6.23 -16.57
CA GLN A 26 -4.68 -7.17 -15.66
C GLN A 26 -3.36 -6.56 -15.13
N PRO A 27 -3.15 -6.52 -13.80
CA PRO A 27 -1.92 -6.00 -13.20
C PRO A 27 -0.69 -6.82 -13.57
N VAL A 28 0.46 -6.15 -13.63
CA VAL A 28 1.76 -6.79 -13.87
C VAL A 28 2.28 -7.43 -12.58
N THR A 29 1.96 -6.85 -11.43
CA THR A 29 2.30 -7.37 -10.11
C THR A 29 1.03 -7.78 -9.36
N ALA A 30 1.16 -8.78 -8.48
CA ALA A 30 0.05 -9.19 -7.62
C ALA A 30 -0.28 -8.08 -6.61
N LEU A 31 -1.57 -7.89 -6.32
CA LEU A 31 -2.01 -7.04 -5.22
C LEU A 31 -1.49 -7.60 -3.89
N ASN A 32 -0.84 -6.77 -3.10
CA ASN A 32 -0.42 -7.07 -1.74
C ASN A 32 -1.39 -6.41 -0.76
N LEU A 33 -1.89 -7.18 0.20
CA LEU A 33 -2.73 -6.70 1.28
C LEU A 33 -2.51 -7.60 2.49
N ALA A 34 -1.93 -7.02 3.54
CA ALA A 34 -1.70 -7.72 4.79
C ALA A 34 -2.12 -6.85 5.96
N SER A 35 -2.87 -7.44 6.89
CA SER A 35 -3.48 -6.75 8.03
C SER A 35 -3.17 -7.45 9.36
N GLY A 36 -3.21 -6.67 10.44
CA GLY A 36 -2.99 -7.14 11.81
C GLY A 36 -1.63 -7.83 11.97
N PRO A 37 -1.57 -9.06 12.52
CA PRO A 37 -0.32 -9.81 12.68
C PRO A 37 0.45 -10.09 11.37
N ARG A 38 -0.22 -9.95 10.21
CA ARG A 38 0.40 -10.14 8.89
C ARG A 38 1.03 -8.85 8.35
N SER A 39 0.83 -7.70 9.00
CA SER A 39 1.21 -6.39 8.47
C SER A 39 2.71 -6.22 8.19
N SER A 40 3.55 -7.06 8.81
CA SER A 40 5.00 -7.10 8.60
C SER A 40 5.43 -7.82 7.30
N PHE A 41 4.53 -8.52 6.61
CA PHE A 41 4.86 -9.20 5.36
C PHE A 41 4.72 -8.26 4.16
N SER A 42 5.80 -7.58 3.76
CA SER A 42 5.78 -6.54 2.70
C SER A 42 5.12 -6.95 1.39
N HIS A 43 5.16 -8.24 1.03
CA HIS A 43 4.51 -8.78 -0.17
C HIS A 43 3.39 -9.79 0.16
N GLY A 44 2.71 -9.61 1.30
CA GLY A 44 1.65 -10.51 1.74
C GLY A 44 0.47 -10.53 0.76
N ALA A 45 0.17 -11.70 0.20
CA ALA A 45 -1.04 -11.89 -0.59
C ALA A 45 -2.29 -11.80 0.32
N PRO A 46 -3.42 -11.29 -0.20
CA PRO A 46 -4.69 -11.24 0.53
C PRO A 46 -5.16 -12.63 0.95
N THR A 47 -5.71 -12.73 2.16
CA THR A 47 -6.25 -13.98 2.70
C THR A 47 -7.71 -13.86 3.15
N ALA A 48 -8.28 -14.96 3.66
CA ALA A 48 -9.59 -14.95 4.29
C ALA A 48 -9.60 -14.27 5.68
N ARG A 49 -8.45 -13.79 6.18
CA ARG A 49 -8.38 -13.06 7.45
C ARG A 49 -9.29 -11.83 7.40
N LYS A 50 -10.13 -11.68 8.41
CA LYS A 50 -10.98 -10.51 8.62
C LYS A 50 -10.24 -9.42 9.36
N LEU A 51 -10.49 -8.18 8.98
CA LEU A 51 -9.95 -7.00 9.65
C LEU A 51 -10.67 -6.79 10.99
N GLU A 52 -9.91 -6.40 11.99
CA GLU A 52 -10.34 -6.16 13.37
C GLU A 52 -10.01 -4.73 13.81
N PHE A 53 -10.68 -4.26 14.86
CA PHE A 53 -10.34 -2.97 15.46
C PHE A 53 -8.91 -3.01 16.00
N GLY A 54 -8.13 -1.95 15.76
CA GLY A 54 -6.73 -1.85 16.14
C GLY A 54 -5.75 -2.44 15.13
N ASP A 55 -6.22 -3.09 14.06
CA ASP A 55 -5.35 -3.59 13.01
C ASP A 55 -4.58 -2.46 12.33
N THR A 56 -3.27 -2.64 12.19
CA THR A 56 -2.47 -1.96 11.16
C THR A 56 -2.47 -2.79 9.89
N GLY A 57 -2.30 -2.18 8.73
CA GLY A 57 -2.10 -2.93 7.51
C GLY A 57 -1.51 -2.10 6.40
N HIS A 58 -1.10 -2.78 5.34
CA HIS A 58 -0.65 -2.15 4.11
C HIS A 58 -1.41 -2.73 2.92
N ILE A 59 -1.54 -1.89 1.90
CA ILE A 59 -2.06 -2.28 0.61
C ILE A 59 -1.17 -1.72 -0.48
N GLU A 60 -0.79 -2.57 -1.43
CA GLU A 60 -0.06 -2.19 -2.62
C GLU A 60 -0.70 -2.84 -3.83
N PHE A 61 -0.97 -2.06 -4.86
CA PHE A 61 -1.49 -2.57 -6.12
C PHE A 61 -1.04 -1.67 -7.27
N GLY A 62 -0.96 -2.28 -8.45
CA GLY A 62 -0.71 -1.58 -9.69
C GLY A 62 -1.94 -1.53 -10.59
N VAL A 63 -2.13 -0.41 -11.27
CA VAL A 63 -3.16 -0.24 -12.29
C VAL A 63 -2.47 0.09 -13.62
N PRO A 64 -2.45 -0.86 -14.57
CA PRO A 64 -1.98 -0.58 -15.92
C PRO A 64 -3.07 0.11 -16.74
N PHE A 65 -2.68 1.18 -17.45
CA PHE A 65 -3.53 1.88 -18.38
C PHE A 65 -2.80 2.10 -19.70
N ARG A 66 -3.38 1.65 -20.82
CA ARG A 66 -2.76 1.73 -22.16
C ARG A 66 -1.30 1.27 -22.19
N ARG A 67 -1.01 0.14 -21.51
CA ARG A 67 0.33 -0.47 -21.35
C ARG A 67 1.30 0.29 -20.41
N TYR A 68 0.88 1.37 -19.77
CA TYR A 68 1.67 2.05 -18.74
C TYR A 68 1.25 1.59 -17.35
N PRO A 69 2.15 0.98 -16.56
CA PRO A 69 1.86 0.62 -15.18
C PRO A 69 1.92 1.87 -14.28
N SER A 70 1.00 1.93 -13.32
CA SER A 70 1.12 2.77 -12.13
C SER A 70 1.11 1.85 -10.91
N THR A 71 1.82 2.18 -9.85
CA THR A 71 1.83 1.42 -8.59
C THR A 71 1.69 2.36 -7.42
N ILE A 72 0.90 1.97 -6.42
CA ILE A 72 0.73 2.74 -5.21
C ILE A 72 0.65 1.84 -3.99
N GLY A 73 1.43 2.19 -2.96
CA GLY A 73 1.37 1.59 -1.62
C GLY A 73 0.74 2.55 -0.62
N ARG A 74 -0.11 2.06 0.28
CA ARG A 74 -0.68 2.82 1.41
C ARG A 74 -0.69 1.98 2.67
N GLN A 75 -0.36 2.61 3.79
CA GLN A 75 -0.52 2.07 5.14
C GLN A 75 -1.86 2.54 5.70
N PHE A 76 -2.51 1.72 6.52
CA PHE A 76 -3.75 2.07 7.19
C PHE A 76 -3.80 1.53 8.62
N VAL A 77 -4.68 2.11 9.42
CA VAL A 77 -5.05 1.62 10.76
C VAL A 77 -6.56 1.59 10.86
N ILE A 78 -7.10 0.52 11.44
CA ILE A 78 -8.53 0.41 11.76
C ILE A 78 -8.76 0.99 13.15
N GLY A 79 -9.29 2.21 13.20
CA GLY A 79 -9.45 2.97 14.44
C GLY A 79 -8.28 3.94 14.65
N THR A 80 -7.90 4.14 15.92
CA THR A 80 -6.87 5.12 16.29
C THR A 80 -5.48 4.47 16.32
N PRO A 81 -4.47 5.04 15.64
CA PRO A 81 -3.10 4.53 15.74
C PRO A 81 -2.54 4.72 17.14
N GLY A 82 -1.88 3.69 17.67
CA GLY A 82 -1.03 3.85 18.85
C GLY A 82 0.16 4.77 18.57
N THR A 83 0.72 5.38 19.62
CA THR A 83 1.81 6.38 19.52
C THR A 83 2.97 5.90 18.65
N ARG A 84 3.41 4.64 18.83
CA ARG A 84 4.52 4.07 18.07
C ARG A 84 4.24 3.96 16.57
N VAL A 85 3.02 3.57 16.19
CA VAL A 85 2.60 3.47 14.77
C VAL A 85 2.55 4.86 14.15
N ALA A 86 2.02 5.85 14.87
CA ALA A 86 1.95 7.22 14.39
C ALA A 86 3.35 7.84 14.20
N GLU A 87 4.29 7.57 15.11
CA GLU A 87 5.70 7.97 14.98
C GLU A 87 6.38 7.32 13.77
N LEU A 88 6.24 6.00 13.61
CA LEU A 88 6.81 5.28 12.48
C LEU A 88 6.24 5.79 11.14
N HIS A 89 4.94 6.02 11.07
CA HIS A 89 4.31 6.59 9.88
C HIS A 89 4.87 7.98 9.55
N ARG A 90 5.03 8.86 10.55
CA ARG A 90 5.65 10.19 10.33
C ARG A 90 7.08 10.05 9.82
N PHE A 91 7.89 9.22 10.47
CA PHE A 91 9.27 8.98 10.06
C PHE A 91 9.37 8.51 8.60
N VAL A 92 8.58 7.50 8.21
CA VAL A 92 8.56 6.99 6.83
C VAL A 92 8.05 8.04 5.84
N ARG A 93 7.01 8.80 6.20
CA ARG A 93 6.50 9.89 5.36
C ARG A 93 7.56 10.95 5.11
N ASP A 94 8.29 11.34 6.14
CA ASP A 94 9.30 12.39 6.06
C ASP A 94 10.50 11.91 5.23
N ALA A 95 10.92 10.64 5.38
CA ALA A 95 11.92 10.01 4.52
C ALA A 95 11.47 9.94 3.05
N CYS A 96 10.22 9.54 2.77
CA CYS A 96 9.67 9.56 1.41
C CYS A 96 9.67 10.99 0.82
N ALA A 97 9.35 12.01 1.61
CA ALA A 97 9.37 13.40 1.17
C ALA A 97 10.80 13.88 0.84
N ALA A 98 11.78 13.51 1.67
CA ALA A 98 13.19 13.81 1.42
C ALA A 98 13.69 13.17 0.12
N ALA A 99 13.42 11.87 -0.08
CA ALA A 99 13.74 11.16 -1.31
C ALA A 99 13.09 11.83 -2.54
N ILE A 100 11.79 12.11 -2.50
CA ILE A 100 11.07 12.78 -3.59
C ILE A 100 11.66 14.16 -3.90
N SER A 101 12.01 14.94 -2.88
CA SER A 101 12.60 16.28 -3.07
C SER A 101 14.00 16.25 -3.71
N THR A 102 14.70 15.12 -3.59
CA THR A 102 16.04 14.91 -4.15
C THR A 102 15.99 14.52 -5.63
N ILE A 103 14.86 13.99 -6.11
CA ILE A 103 14.70 13.52 -7.50
C ILE A 103 14.73 14.69 -8.47
N ARG A 104 15.74 14.69 -9.35
CA ARG A 104 15.84 15.57 -10.53
C ARG A 104 16.79 14.97 -11.56
N ALA A 105 16.74 15.47 -12.79
CA ALA A 105 17.63 15.04 -13.87
C ALA A 105 19.11 15.19 -13.45
N GLY A 106 19.89 14.13 -13.67
CA GLY A 106 21.33 14.11 -13.37
C GLY A 106 21.71 13.71 -11.93
N VAL A 107 20.74 13.49 -11.03
CA VAL A 107 21.03 12.94 -9.69
C VAL A 107 21.07 11.41 -9.74
N GLU A 108 22.12 10.81 -9.18
CA GLU A 108 22.25 9.35 -9.11
C GLU A 108 21.24 8.72 -8.16
N GLY A 109 20.77 7.51 -8.48
CA GLY A 109 19.80 6.79 -7.65
C GLY A 109 20.29 6.53 -6.22
N PHE A 110 21.60 6.36 -6.01
CA PHE A 110 22.18 6.21 -4.67
C PHE A 110 22.00 7.46 -3.82
N VAL A 111 22.11 8.66 -4.41
CA VAL A 111 21.90 9.93 -3.70
C VAL A 111 20.44 10.06 -3.27
N VAL A 112 19.49 9.66 -4.11
CA VAL A 112 18.06 9.62 -3.76
C VAL A 112 17.79 8.59 -2.65
N HIS A 113 18.46 7.44 -2.68
CA HIS A 113 18.32 6.40 -1.67
C HIS A 113 18.85 6.81 -0.29
N ALA A 114 19.91 7.64 -0.26
CA ALA A 114 20.58 8.06 0.96
C ALA A 114 19.92 9.28 1.66
N ALA A 115 19.00 9.97 0.98
CA ALA A 115 18.26 11.12 1.49
C ALA A 115 17.09 10.71 2.41
#